data_AF-A0A377DTE8-F1
#
_entry.id   AF-A0A377DTE8-F1
#
_cell.length_a   1.000
_cell.length_b   1.000
_cell.length_c   1.000
_cell.angle_alpha   90.00
_cell.angle_beta   90.00
_cell.angle_gamma   90.00
#
_symmetry.space_group_name_H-M   'P 1'
#
loop_
_entity.id
_entity.type
_entity.pdbx_description
1 polymer ?
#
loop_
_entity_poly.entity_id
_entity_poly.type
_entity_poly.pdbx_seq_one_letter_code
_entity_poly.pdbx_strand_id
1 'polypeptide(L)'
;MTSQLGKVSHTFAHMPQDDPQTRRLIHFGRQAARSSFPVLLCGEEGVGKALLSQAIHNESERAAGPYIAVNCELYGDAALAEEFIGGDRTDNENGPSESAGTGTRRHAVS
;
A
#
# COMPACT_ATOMS: atom_id res chain seq x y z
N MET A 1 -4.49 13.19 -10.99
CA MET A 1 -4.34 11.74 -10.75
C MET A 1 -2.86 11.38 -10.85
N THR A 2 -2.14 11.33 -9.73
CA THR A 2 -0.74 10.87 -9.72
C THR A 2 -0.71 9.43 -9.23
N SER A 3 -1.07 8.49 -10.11
CA SER A 3 -0.67 7.10 -9.92
C SER A 3 0.84 7.04 -10.15
N GLN A 4 1.59 6.61 -9.13
CA GLN A 4 3.03 6.36 -9.28
C GLN A 4 3.20 4.93 -9.80
N LEU A 5 3.06 4.75 -11.11
CA LEU A 5 3.48 3.54 -11.82
C LEU A 5 4.98 3.67 -12.14
N GLY A 6 5.82 2.81 -11.57
CA GLY A 6 7.25 2.80 -11.90
C GLY A 6 8.11 2.04 -10.88
N LYS A 7 9.42 1.93 -11.20
CA LYS A 7 10.43 1.48 -10.24
C LYS A 7 10.46 2.45 -9.06
N VAL A 8 10.34 1.92 -7.85
CA VAL A 8 10.39 2.70 -6.62
C VAL A 8 11.84 2.90 -6.18
N SER A 9 12.18 4.12 -5.78
CA SER A 9 13.58 4.51 -5.51
C SER A 9 13.98 4.40 -4.05
N HIS A 10 13.03 4.18 -3.14
CA HIS A 10 13.30 4.20 -1.69
C HIS A 10 13.71 2.83 -1.17
N THR A 11 14.80 2.77 -0.40
CA THR A 11 15.34 1.59 0.28
C THR A 11 15.53 1.94 1.76
N PHE A 12 15.79 0.94 2.61
CA PHE A 12 16.05 1.20 4.03
C PHE A 12 17.29 2.07 4.29
N ALA A 13 18.21 2.16 3.32
CA ALA A 13 19.38 3.05 3.41
C ALA A 13 19.00 4.53 3.46
N HIS A 14 17.82 4.90 2.94
CA HIS A 14 17.33 6.28 2.99
C HIS A 14 16.65 6.64 4.34
N MET A 15 16.56 5.70 5.29
CA MET A 15 15.92 5.94 6.59
C MET A 15 16.95 6.30 7.67
N PRO A 16 16.61 7.18 8.62
CA PRO A 16 17.47 7.52 9.75
C PRO A 16 17.89 6.28 10.55
N GLN A 17 19.19 5.97 10.56
CA GLN A 17 19.72 4.82 11.28
C GLN A 17 20.06 5.13 12.74
N ASP A 18 19.98 6.39 13.18
CA ASP A 18 20.41 6.81 14.51
C ASP A 18 19.32 6.67 15.58
N ASP A 19 18.06 6.56 15.14
CA ASP A 19 16.90 6.43 16.02
C ASP A 19 16.56 4.95 16.31
N PRO A 20 16.47 4.53 17.59
CA PRO A 20 16.12 3.15 17.96
C PRO A 20 14.76 2.67 17.43
N GLN A 21 13.76 3.56 17.32
CA GLN A 21 12.45 3.17 16.78
C GLN A 21 12.54 2.87 15.29
N THR A 22 13.24 3.72 14.55
CA THR A 22 13.49 3.54 13.12
C THR A 22 14.31 2.27 12.86
N ARG A 23 15.31 1.95 13.68
CA ARG A 23 16.05 0.67 13.61
C ARG A 23 15.14 -0.55 13.76
N ARG A 24 14.18 -0.51 14.70
CA ARG A 24 13.19 -1.59 14.86
C ARG A 24 12.31 -1.72 13.63
N LEU A 25 11.89 -0.58 13.08
CA LEU A 25 11.08 -0.50 11.87
C LEU A 25 11.79 -1.13 10.67
N ILE A 26 13.08 -0.83 10.49
CA ILE A 26 13.93 -1.45 9.46
C ILE A 26 14.06 -2.95 9.71
N HIS A 27 14.30 -3.37 10.96
CA HIS A 27 14.40 -4.78 11.31
C HIS A 27 13.14 -5.57 10.92
N PHE A 28 11.96 -5.09 11.30
CA PHE A 28 10.69 -5.73 10.94
C PHE A 28 10.39 -5.63 9.44
N GLY A 29 10.72 -4.50 8.81
CA GLY A 29 10.58 -4.32 7.36
C GLY A 29 11.39 -5.34 6.56
N ARG A 30 12.63 -5.63 6.96
CA ARG A 30 13.45 -6.68 6.33
C ARG A 30 12.86 -8.08 6.50
N GLN A 31 12.31 -8.38 7.67
CA GLN A 31 11.65 -9.66 7.91
C GLN A 31 10.38 -9.80 7.05
N ALA A 32 9.65 -8.70 6.87
CA ALA A 32 8.50 -8.64 5.97
C ALA A 32 8.90 -8.81 4.49
N ALA A 33 10.01 -8.19 4.06
CA ALA A 33 10.51 -8.30 2.68
C ALA A 33 10.87 -9.74 2.28
N ARG A 34 11.30 -10.56 3.24
CA ARG A 34 11.60 -12.00 3.05
C ARG A 34 10.37 -12.89 3.04
N SER A 35 9.18 -12.32 3.27
CA SER A 35 7.92 -13.06 3.40
C SER A 35 6.99 -12.79 2.21
N SER A 36 6.18 -13.79 1.87
CA SER A 36 5.09 -13.62 0.90
C SER A 36 3.77 -13.13 1.54
N PHE A 37 3.71 -13.00 2.87
CA PHE A 37 2.49 -12.60 3.57
C PHE A 37 2.18 -11.10 3.41
N PRO A 38 0.89 -10.71 3.40
CA PRO A 38 0.49 -9.31 3.38
C PRO A 38 1.05 -8.53 4.58
N VAL A 39 1.45 -7.29 4.34
CA VAL A 39 2.00 -6.40 5.39
C VAL A 39 1.04 -5.24 5.63
N LEU A 40 0.70 -5.01 6.90
CA LEU A 40 -0.09 -3.85 7.33
C LEU A 40 0.83 -2.79 7.94
N LEU A 41 0.85 -1.60 7.34
CA LEU A 41 1.58 -0.44 7.86
C LEU A 41 0.64 0.50 8.62
N CYS A 42 0.96 0.74 9.90
CA CYS A 42 0.22 1.61 10.80
C CYS A 42 1.05 2.83 11.22
N GLY A 43 0.38 3.95 11.44
CA GLY A 43 1.01 5.20 11.87
C GLY A 43 0.24 6.42 11.39
N GLU A 44 0.58 7.60 11.92
CA GLU A 44 -0.05 8.87 11.59
C GLU A 44 0.19 9.28 10.12
N GLU A 45 -0.58 10.24 9.63
CA GLU A 45 -0.36 10.80 8.30
C GLU A 45 1.01 11.48 8.21
N GLY A 46 1.70 11.34 7.06
CA GLY A 46 3.00 11.97 6.84
C GLY A 46 4.21 11.30 7.48
N VAL A 47 4.06 10.27 8.33
CA VAL A 47 5.21 9.59 9.01
C VAL A 47 6.07 8.68 8.11
N GLY A 48 5.89 8.73 6.79
CA GLY A 48 6.73 7.97 5.85
C GLY A 48 6.31 6.51 5.59
N LYS A 49 5.06 6.11 5.89
CA LYS A 49 4.55 4.76 5.58
C LYS A 49 4.72 4.35 4.11
N ALA A 50 4.53 5.29 3.18
CA ALA A 50 4.74 5.04 1.76
C ALA A 50 6.23 4.74 1.45
N LEU A 51 7.16 5.46 2.07
CA LEU A 51 8.60 5.23 1.90
C LEU A 51 9.01 3.85 2.44
N LEU A 52 8.42 3.44 3.56
CA LEU A 52 8.63 2.12 4.14
C LEU A 52 8.10 1.00 3.25
N SER A 53 6.89 1.16 2.71
CA SER A 53 6.31 0.22 1.74
C SER A 53 7.23 -0.02 0.55
N GLN A 54 7.77 1.08 -0.02
CA GLN A 54 8.73 1.00 -1.13
C GLN A 54 10.04 0.29 -0.75
N ALA A 55 10.57 0.58 0.45
CA ALA A 55 11.77 -0.07 0.94
C ALA A 55 11.58 -1.59 1.12
N ILE A 56 10.43 -2.01 1.65
CA ILE A 56 10.05 -3.42 1.77
C ILE A 56 9.96 -4.08 0.39
N HIS A 57 9.27 -3.45 -0.57
CA HIS A 57 9.17 -3.95 -1.95
C HIS A 57 10.55 -4.16 -2.59
N ASN A 58 11.43 -3.16 -2.47
CA ASN A 58 12.76 -3.18 -3.07
C ASN A 58 13.72 -4.21 -2.47
N GLU A 59 13.54 -4.61 -1.20
CA GLU A 59 14.35 -5.66 -0.56
C GLU A 59 13.72 -7.06 -0.68
N SER A 60 12.52 -7.17 -1.28
CA SER A 60 11.81 -8.43 -1.45
C SER A 60 12.15 -9.16 -2.76
N GLU A 61 11.76 -10.43 -2.87
CA GLU A 61 11.82 -11.20 -4.12
C GLU A 61 10.97 -10.57 -5.25
N ARG A 62 10.03 -9.69 -4.91
CA ARG A 62 9.13 -9.00 -5.84
C ARG A 62 9.71 -7.71 -6.40
N ALA A 63 10.93 -7.32 -6.01
CA ALA A 63 11.57 -6.07 -6.41
C ALA A 63 11.70 -5.89 -7.94
N ALA A 64 11.78 -6.99 -8.69
CA ALA A 64 11.82 -6.97 -10.16
C ALA A 64 10.46 -6.60 -10.80
N GLY A 65 9.36 -6.80 -10.07
CA GLY A 65 8.01 -6.50 -10.51
C GLY A 65 7.59 -5.05 -10.28
N PRO A 66 6.45 -4.64 -10.86
CA PRO A 66 5.91 -3.30 -10.67
C PRO A 66 5.49 -3.07 -9.21
N TYR A 67 5.73 -1.86 -8.72
CA TYR A 67 5.14 -1.38 -7.48
C TYR A 67 3.93 -0.50 -7.81
N ILE A 68 2.77 -0.82 -7.22
CA ILE A 68 1.52 -0.11 -7.46
C ILE A 68 1.03 0.45 -6.13
N ALA A 69 1.08 1.79 -5.99
CA ALA A 69 0.50 2.48 -4.84
C ALA A 69 -0.93 2.91 -5.14
N VAL A 70 -1.85 2.54 -4.25
CA VAL A 70 -3.28 2.85 -4.36
C VAL A 70 -3.70 3.65 -3.14
N ASN A 71 -4.27 4.84 -3.36
CA ASN A 71 -4.87 5.62 -2.28
C ASN A 71 -6.34 5.21 -2.08
N CYS A 72 -6.60 4.31 -1.13
CA CYS A 72 -7.93 3.75 -0.87
C CYS A 72 -9.01 4.78 -0.52
N GLU A 73 -8.66 6.01 -0.13
CA GLU A 73 -9.65 7.05 0.15
C GLU A 73 -10.41 7.52 -1.08
N LEU A 74 -9.81 7.35 -2.24
CA LEU A 74 -10.39 7.74 -3.51
C LEU A 74 -11.35 6.68 -4.08
N TYR A 75 -11.49 5.52 -3.43
CA TYR A 75 -12.23 4.35 -3.92
C TYR A 75 -13.47 4.00 -3.07
N GLY A 76 -14.04 4.99 -2.36
CA GLY A 76 -15.27 4.80 -1.59
C GLY A 76 -16.53 4.59 -2.45
N ASP A 77 -16.44 4.86 -3.75
CA ASP A 77 -17.54 4.70 -4.70
C ASP A 77 -17.40 3.36 -5.43
N ALA A 78 -18.42 2.50 -5.34
CA ALA A 78 -18.39 1.12 -5.83
C ALA A 78 -17.98 1.01 -7.32
N ALA A 79 -18.33 2.03 -8.12
CA ALA A 79 -17.96 2.11 -9.54
C ALA A 79 -16.44 2.15 -9.79
N LEU A 80 -15.66 2.78 -8.91
CA LEU A 80 -14.19 2.83 -9.05
C LEU A 80 -13.53 1.52 -8.63
N ALA A 81 -14.16 0.76 -7.74
CA ALA A 81 -13.69 -0.58 -7.37
C ALA A 81 -13.87 -1.57 -8.51
N GLU A 82 -14.95 -1.47 -9.30
CA GLU A 82 -15.18 -2.32 -10.48
C GLU A 82 -14.15 -2.09 -11.59
N GLU A 83 -13.72 -0.84 -11.83
CA GLU A 83 -12.62 -0.58 -12.77
C GLU A 83 -11.27 -1.10 -12.25
N PHE A 84 -11.03 -1.00 -10.94
CA PHE A 84 -9.77 -1.41 -10.31
C PHE A 84 -9.62 -2.93 -10.19
N ILE A 85 -10.71 -3.64 -9.86
CA ILE A 85 -10.76 -5.10 -9.75
C ILE A 85 -10.85 -5.74 -11.14
N GLY A 86 -11.43 -5.02 -12.10
CA GLY A 86 -11.79 -5.54 -13.42
C GLY A 86 -13.13 -6.28 -13.33
N GLY A 87 -14.23 -5.56 -13.56
CA GLY A 87 -15.54 -6.18 -13.74
C GLY A 87 -15.61 -6.93 -15.07
N ASP A 88 -16.05 -8.18 -15.03
CA ASP A 88 -16.65 -8.78 -16.23
C ASP A 88 -17.83 -7.89 -16.62
N ARG A 89 -17.85 -7.37 -17.84
CA ARG A 89 -18.99 -6.61 -18.36
C ARG A 89 -20.20 -7.55 -18.46
N THR A 90 -20.91 -7.76 -17.36
CA THR A 90 -22.25 -8.32 -17.39
C THR A 90 -23.21 -7.15 -17.32
N ASP A 91 -23.87 -6.89 -18.44
CA ASP A 91 -24.96 -5.92 -18.55
C ASP A 91 -26.03 -6.24 -17.50
N ASN A 92 -26.06 -5.51 -16.37
CA ASN A 92 -27.19 -5.58 -15.47
C ASN A 92 -27.47 -4.24 -14.80
N GLU A 93 -28.66 -3.73 -15.09
CA GLU A 93 -29.24 -2.51 -14.54
C GLU A 93 -29.66 -2.70 -13.07
N ASN A 94 -29.60 -1.59 -12.32
CA ASN A 94 -30.30 -1.26 -11.04
C ASN A 94 -29.42 -1.11 -9.78
N GLY A 95 -29.43 0.10 -9.21
CA GLY A 95 -28.60 0.57 -8.08
C GLY A 95 -29.19 0.38 -6.65
N PRO A 96 -29.05 1.37 -5.73
CA PRO A 96 -28.09 1.32 -4.61
C PRO A 96 -28.74 1.40 -3.20
N SER A 97 -27.99 1.16 -2.11
CA SER A 97 -28.12 1.91 -0.82
C SER A 97 -27.01 1.63 0.22
N GLU A 98 -26.72 2.67 1.02
CA GLU A 98 -25.61 2.92 1.95
C GLU A 98 -25.64 2.17 3.31
N SER A 99 -24.50 2.10 4.02
CA SER A 99 -24.31 2.85 5.31
C SER A 99 -22.92 2.65 5.93
N ALA A 100 -22.42 3.73 6.53
CA ALA A 100 -21.04 4.00 6.91
C ALA A 100 -20.58 3.41 8.25
N GLY A 101 -19.27 3.14 8.34
CA GLY A 101 -18.57 2.81 9.59
C GLY A 101 -17.12 3.34 9.59
N THR A 102 -16.83 4.21 10.56
CA THR A 102 -15.56 4.91 10.86
C THR A 102 -14.31 4.02 10.75
N GLY A 103 -13.30 4.41 9.94
CA GLY A 103 -12.16 3.56 9.59
C GLY A 103 -10.77 4.14 9.88
N THR A 104 -10.00 3.49 10.76
CA THR A 104 -8.54 3.62 10.91
C THR A 104 -7.83 3.33 9.57
N ARG A 105 -6.91 4.20 9.12
CA ARG A 105 -6.21 4.03 7.83
C ARG A 105 -5.22 2.87 7.85
N ARG A 106 -5.46 1.90 6.97
CA ARG A 106 -4.62 0.71 6.75
C ARG A 106 -3.98 0.81 5.37
N HIS A 107 -2.67 0.69 5.29
CA HIS A 107 -1.99 0.44 4.02
C HIS A 107 -1.61 -1.04 3.97
N ALA A 108 -2.24 -1.76 3.06
CA ALA A 108 -1.87 -3.11 2.70
C ALA A 108 -0.89 -3.03 1.54
N VAL A 109 0.26 -3.66 1.71
CA VAL A 109 1.21 -3.90 0.62
C VAL A 109 1.06 -5.38 0.28
N SER A 110 0.64 -5.66 -0.95
CA SER A 110 0.64 -7.02 -1.52
C SER A 110 2.00 -7.28 -2.12
#